data_AF-A0A7J7MLD8-F1
#
_entry.id   AF-A0A7J7MLD8-F1
#
_cell.length_a   1.000
_cell.length_b   1.000
_cell.length_c   1.000
_cell.angle_alpha   90.00
_cell.angle_beta   90.00
_cell.angle_gamma   90.00
#
_symmetry.space_group_name_H-M   'P 1'
#
loop_
_entity.id
_entity.type
_entity.pdbx_description
1 polymer ?
#
loop_
_entity_poly.entity_id
_entity_poly.type
_entity_poly.pdbx_seq_one_letter_code
_entity_poly.pdbx_strand_id
1 'polypeptide(L)'
;MKVVELGSTHGLVNMLKAVKDDRTRKEALKALVALSHTDITVGSLHLAGASSVISSTPDSSEDAEVMGDKSILLKKFQDLKFDTTS
;
A
#
# COMPACT_ATOMS: atom_id res chain seq x y z
N MET A 1 19.98 6.69 2.28
CA MET A 1 18.81 5.86 1.96
C MET A 1 19.32 4.59 1.31
N LYS A 2 19.32 3.47 2.05
CA LYS A 2 20.00 2.22 1.68
C LYS A 2 18.97 1.24 1.13
N VAL A 3 19.28 0.66 -0.03
CA VAL A 3 18.57 -0.34 -0.85
C VAL A 3 17.69 -1.39 -0.13
N VAL A 4 17.91 -1.63 1.17
CA VAL A 4 17.16 -2.58 2.02
C VAL A 4 15.69 -2.18 2.22
N GLU A 5 15.38 -0.90 2.40
CA GLU A 5 13.98 -0.45 2.63
C GLU A 5 13.12 -0.55 1.36
N LEU A 6 13.72 -0.26 0.19
CA LEU A 6 13.03 -0.36 -1.11
C LEU A 6 12.74 -1.81 -1.51
N GLY A 7 13.63 -2.76 -1.16
CA GLY A 7 13.41 -4.18 -1.42
C GLY A 7 12.26 -4.76 -0.59
N SER A 8 12.12 -4.31 0.66
CA SER A 8 11.05 -4.74 1.55
C SER A 8 9.68 -4.20 1.13
N THR A 9 9.59 -2.94 0.68
CA THR A 9 8.33 -2.36 0.22
C THR A 9 7.90 -2.88 -1.15
N HIS A 10 8.82 -3.03 -2.10
CA HIS A 10 8.51 -3.66 -3.40
C HIS A 10 8.01 -5.10 -3.25
N GLY A 11 8.60 -5.87 -2.34
CA GLY A 11 8.17 -7.24 -2.06
C GLY A 11 6.71 -7.29 -1.60
N LEU A 12 6.33 -6.41 -0.68
CA LEU A 12 4.94 -6.34 -0.18
C LEU A 12 3.96 -5.85 -1.24
N VAL A 13 4.32 -4.87 -2.06
CA VAL A 13 3.45 -4.41 -3.16
C VAL A 13 3.27 -5.50 -4.21
N ASN A 14 4.34 -6.23 -4.57
CA ASN A 14 4.25 -7.37 -5.48
C ASN A 14 3.42 -8.51 -4.88
N MET A 15 3.54 -8.76 -3.58
CA MET A 15 2.71 -9.74 -2.88
C MET A 15 1.24 -9.34 -2.94
N LEU A 16 0.91 -8.07 -2.68
CA LEU A 16 -0.46 -7.54 -2.78
C LEU A 16 -1.03 -7.64 -4.20
N LYS A 17 -0.17 -7.49 -5.23
CA LYS A 17 -0.57 -7.65 -6.63
C LYS A 17 -0.82 -9.11 -7.02
N ALA A 18 -0.06 -10.06 -6.45
CA ALA A 18 -0.12 -11.47 -6.82
C ALA A 18 -1.14 -12.29 -5.99
N VAL A 19 -1.53 -11.79 -4.82
CA VAL A 19 -2.39 -12.50 -3.88
C VAL A 19 -3.85 -12.54 -4.35
N LYS A 20 -4.43 -13.74 -4.33
CA LYS A 20 -5.85 -13.97 -4.65
C LYS A 20 -6.72 -14.23 -3.42
N ASP A 21 -6.09 -14.60 -2.32
CA ASP A 21 -6.73 -14.92 -1.05
C ASP A 21 -7.00 -13.65 -0.22
N ASP A 22 -8.23 -13.50 0.27
CA ASP A 22 -8.69 -12.31 1.00
C ASP A 22 -7.94 -12.10 2.32
N ARG A 23 -7.67 -13.18 3.05
CA ARG A 23 -6.95 -13.13 4.33
C ARG A 23 -5.52 -12.64 4.13
N THR A 24 -4.83 -13.18 3.14
CA THR A 24 -3.45 -12.80 2.82
C THR A 24 -3.38 -11.37 2.28
N ARG A 25 -4.39 -10.95 1.50
CA ARG A 25 -4.52 -9.57 1.00
C ARG A 25 -4.69 -8.55 2.13
N LYS A 26 -5.50 -8.90 3.13
CA LYS A 26 -5.69 -8.09 4.34
C LYS A 26 -4.39 -7.91 5.12
N GLU A 27 -3.68 -8.99 5.42
CA GLU A 27 -2.42 -8.92 6.17
C GLU A 27 -1.36 -8.09 5.41
N ALA A 28 -1.32 -8.21 4.08
CA ALA A 28 -0.45 -7.37 3.26
C ALA A 28 -0.82 -5.88 3.37
N LEU A 29 -2.10 -5.52 3.30
CA LEU A 29 -2.57 -4.14 3.48
C LEU A 29 -2.25 -3.60 4.88
N LYS A 30 -2.46 -4.38 5.93
CA LYS A 30 -2.10 -4.00 7.31
C LYS A 30 -0.60 -3.76 7.47
N ALA A 31 0.23 -4.62 6.87
CA ALA A 31 1.67 -4.43 6.87
C ALA A 31 2.07 -3.13 6.15
N LEU A 32 1.42 -2.80 5.02
CA LEU A 32 1.65 -1.54 4.30
C LEU A 32 1.23 -0.32 5.14
N VAL A 33 0.07 -0.37 5.81
CA VAL A 33 -0.36 0.67 6.76
C VAL A 33 0.67 0.83 7.87
N ALA A 34 1.14 -0.25 8.46
CA ALA A 34 2.15 -0.24 9.52
C ALA A 34 3.53 0.25 9.03
N LEU A 35 3.84 0.13 7.75
CA LEU A 35 5.07 0.71 7.18
C LEU A 35 4.89 2.19 6.84
N SER A 36 3.67 2.65 6.56
CA SER A 36 3.37 4.03 6.14
C SER A 36 3.43 5.08 7.26
N HIS A 37 4.21 4.87 8.31
CA HIS A 37 4.32 5.82 9.44
C HIS A 37 5.19 7.05 9.13
N THR A 38 6.03 7.00 8.10
CA THR A 38 6.92 8.12 7.74
C THR A 38 6.77 8.52 6.27
N ASP A 39 7.00 9.78 5.95
CA ASP A 39 6.91 10.27 4.56
C ASP A 39 7.90 9.57 3.63
N ILE A 40 9.07 9.16 4.16
CA ILE A 40 10.10 8.41 3.42
C ILE A 40 9.57 7.04 2.98
N THR A 41 8.89 6.34 3.89
CA THR A 41 8.27 5.04 3.60
C THR A 41 7.09 5.16 2.67
N VAL A 42 6.27 6.21 2.81
CA VAL A 42 5.15 6.47 1.91
C VAL A 42 5.66 6.80 0.51
N GLY A 43 6.70 7.61 0.39
CA GLY A 43 7.37 7.88 -0.90
C GLY A 43 7.95 6.61 -1.53
N SER A 44 8.56 5.73 -0.74
CA SER A 44 9.08 4.44 -1.22
C SER A 44 7.98 3.49 -1.71
N LEU A 45 6.82 3.49 -1.03
CA LEU A 45 5.63 2.74 -1.45
C LEU A 45 5.04 3.31 -2.74
N HIS A 46 4.97 4.64 -2.86
CA HIS A 46 4.52 5.30 -4.08
C HIS A 46 5.42 4.94 -5.26
N LEU A 47 6.74 5.01 -5.10
CA LEU A 47 7.72 4.61 -6.12
C LEU A 47 7.61 3.13 -6.51
N ALA A 48 7.17 2.27 -5.61
CA ALA A 48 6.91 0.86 -5.88
C ALA A 48 5.57 0.61 -6.62
N GLY A 49 4.82 1.66 -6.96
CA GLY A 49 3.51 1.55 -7.61
C GLY A 49 2.38 1.15 -6.68
N ALA A 50 2.55 1.30 -5.35
CA ALA A 50 1.56 0.88 -4.37
C ALA A 50 0.20 1.57 -4.57
N SER A 51 0.18 2.87 -4.94
CA SER A 51 -1.07 3.62 -5.15
C SER A 51 -2.00 2.92 -6.15
N SER A 52 -1.47 2.53 -7.31
CA SER A 52 -2.25 1.83 -8.35
C SER A 52 -2.67 0.41 -7.93
N VAL A 53 -1.79 -0.32 -7.23
CA VAL A 53 -2.12 -1.68 -6.74
C VAL A 53 -3.21 -1.63 -5.67
N ILE A 54 -3.09 -0.70 -4.72
CA ILE A 54 -4.06 -0.52 -3.62
C ILE A 54 -5.41 -0.07 -4.17
N SER A 55 -5.45 0.88 -5.11
CA SER A 55 -6.72 1.33 -5.71
C SER A 55 -7.41 0.23 -6.51
N SER A 56 -6.64 -0.61 -7.20
CA SER A 56 -7.14 -1.74 -8.00
C SER A 56 -7.46 -2.99 -7.17
N THR A 57 -7.06 -3.01 -5.89
CA THR A 57 -7.32 -4.14 -4.99
C THR A 57 -8.82 -4.22 -4.72
N PRO A 58 -9.50 -5.34 -5.00
CA PRO A 58 -10.92 -5.46 -4.73
C PRO A 58 -11.20 -5.36 -3.23
N ASP A 59 -12.25 -4.63 -2.89
CA ASP A 59 -12.77 -4.58 -1.53
C ASP A 59 -13.23 -5.98 -1.12
N SER A 60 -12.93 -6.37 0.12
CA SER A 60 -13.53 -7.58 0.68
C SER A 60 -14.88 -7.19 1.26
N SER A 61 -15.96 -7.80 0.76
CA SER A 61 -17.32 -7.58 1.27
C SER A 61 -17.50 -8.06 2.72
N GLU A 62 -16.59 -8.91 3.19
CA GLU A 62 -16.62 -9.48 4.54
C GLU A 62 -15.77 -8.67 5.54
N ASP A 63 -14.91 -7.78 5.05
CA ASP A 63 -13.88 -7.15 5.86
C ASP A 63 -13.79 -5.64 5.65
N ALA A 64 -14.57 -4.91 6.45
CA ALA A 64 -14.61 -3.45 6.44
C ALA A 64 -13.24 -2.81 6.79
N GLU A 65 -12.34 -3.53 7.47
CA GLU A 65 -10.99 -3.04 7.74
C GLU A 65 -10.18 -2.88 6.46
N VAL A 66 -10.37 -3.76 5.45
CA VAL A 66 -9.66 -3.67 4.16
C VAL A 66 -9.96 -2.36 3.45
N MET A 67 -11.23 -1.93 3.45
CA MET A 67 -11.64 -0.65 2.88
C MET A 67 -11.05 0.54 3.67
N GLY A 68 -10.99 0.43 5.01
CA GLY A 68 -10.36 1.42 5.88
C GLY A 68 -8.86 1.56 5.62
N ASP A 69 -8.13 0.45 5.59
CA ASP A 69 -6.68 0.38 5.35
C ASP A 69 -6.32 0.97 3.98
N LYS A 70 -7.09 0.62 2.94
CA LYS A 70 -6.95 1.22 1.60
C LYS A 70 -7.13 2.74 1.65
N SER A 71 -8.19 3.21 2.30
CA SER A 71 -8.50 4.63 2.39
C SER A 71 -7.43 5.43 3.13
N ILE A 72 -6.88 4.86 4.22
CA ILE A 72 -5.76 5.47 4.97
C ILE A 72 -4.53 5.62 4.06
N LEU A 73 -4.16 4.55 3.34
CA LEU A 73 -2.98 4.58 2.47
C LEU A 73 -3.15 5.55 1.31
N LEU A 74 -4.29 5.53 0.63
CA LEU A 74 -4.59 6.46 -0.47
C LEU A 74 -4.57 7.91 0.00
N LYS A 75 -5.18 8.19 1.16
CA LYS A 75 -5.15 9.54 1.74
C LYS A 75 -3.72 9.99 2.04
N LYS A 76 -2.85 9.11 2.55
CA LYS A 76 -1.43 9.45 2.79
C LYS A 76 -0.68 9.79 1.50
N PHE A 77 -0.96 9.09 0.39
CA PHE A 77 -0.39 9.44 -0.91
C PHE A 77 -0.88 10.81 -1.40
N GLN A 78 -2.16 11.12 -1.18
CA GLN A 78 -2.76 12.43 -1.51
C GLN A 78 -2.21 13.57 -0.66
N ASP A 79 -2.13 13.38 0.66
CA ASP A 79 -1.64 14.38 1.61
C ASP A 79 -0.20 14.79 1.29
N LEU A 80 0.62 13.84 0.84
CA LEU A 80 2.00 14.07 0.40
C LEU A 80 2.11 14.53 -1.07
N LYS A 81 0.97 14.80 -1.73
CA LYS A 81 0.87 15.24 -3.13
C LYS A 81 1.48 14.26 -4.15
N PHE A 82 1.69 13.00 -3.78
CA PHE A 82 2.17 12.00 -4.71
C PHE A 82 1.15 11.68 -5.82
N ASP A 83 -0.14 11.90 -5.57
CA ASP A 83 -1.21 11.77 -6.58
C ASP A 83 -1.29 12.94 -7.59
N THR A 84 -0.44 13.98 -7.48
CA THR A 84 -0.56 15.22 -8.31
C THR A 84 0.42 15.36 -9.47
N THR A 85 1.09 14.29 -9.89
CA THR A 85 1.83 14.30 -11.16
C THR A 85 0.98 13.73 -12.29
N SER A 86 0.33 14.65 -13.02
CA SER A 86 -0.24 14.45 -14.37
C SER A 86 0.80 14.00 -15.39
#